data_AF-A0A933XAG8-F1
#
_entry.id   AF-A0A933XAG8-F1
#
_cell.length_a   1.000
_cell.length_b   1.000
_cell.length_c   1.000
_cell.angle_alpha   90.00
_cell.angle_beta   90.00
_cell.angle_gamma   90.00
#
_symmetry.space_group_name_H-M   'P 1'
#
loop_
_entity.id
_entity.type
_entity.pdbx_description
1 polymer ?
#
loop_
_entity_poly.entity_id
_entity_poly.type
_entity_poly.pdbx_seq_one_letter_code
_entity_poly.pdbx_strand_id
1 'polypeptide(L)' 'MFNNKKKAAGIIIFVIGFVMILTSALNYIFKWEMATTPYTAIGIINIAIGTGIIKKANQGE' A
#
# COMPACT_ATOMS: atom_id res chain seq x y z
N MET A 1 -20.46 -6.60 13.35
CA MET A 1 -19.74 -7.70 12.68
C MET A 1 -18.99 -7.29 11.39
N PHE A 2 -19.12 -6.06 10.86
CA PHE A 2 -18.45 -5.61 9.63
C PHE A 2 -17.00 -5.07 9.81
N ASN A 3 -16.50 -4.89 11.05
CA ASN A 3 -15.20 -4.24 11.29
C ASN A 3 -13.99 -5.09 10.84
N ASN A 4 -14.04 -6.41 11.02
CA ASN A 4 -12.89 -7.29 10.70
C ASN A 4 -12.60 -7.37 9.21
N LYS A 5 -13.63 -7.41 8.36
CA LYS A 5 -13.46 -7.48 6.90
C LYS A 5 -12.86 -6.18 6.32
N LYS A 6 -13.26 -5.03 6.86
CA LYS A 6 -12.73 -3.71 6.45
C LYS A 6 -11.28 -3.53 6.90
N LYS A 7 -10.95 -3.97 8.12
CA LYS A 7 -9.58 -3.99 8.64
C LYS A 7 -8.67 -4.87 7.80
N ALA A 8 -9.11 -6.10 7.48
CA ALA A 8 -8.39 -7.01 6.59
C ALA A 8 -8.16 -6.41 5.20
N ALA A 9 -9.18 -5.77 4.60
CA ALA A 9 -9.05 -5.08 3.32
C ALA A 9 -8.03 -3.92 3.38
N GLY A 10 -8.05 -3.12 4.46
CA GLY A 10 -7.08 -2.03 4.66
C GLY A 10 -5.63 -2.54 4.78
N ILE A 11 -5.42 -3.66 5.48
CA ILE A 11 -4.11 -4.30 5.61
C ILE A 11 -3.64 -4.81 4.24
N ILE A 12 -4.50 -5.47 3.47
CA ILE A 12 -4.15 -5.96 2.13
C ILE A 12 -3.73 -4.80 1.21
N ILE A 13 -4.49 -3.71 1.19
CA ILE A 13 -4.19 -2.53 0.38
C ILE A 13 -2.86 -1.90 0.80
N PHE A 14 -2.60 -1.80 2.11
CA PHE A 14 -1.34 -1.30 2.65
C PHE A 14 -0.15 -2.17 2.23
N VAL A 15 -0.27 -3.50 2.37
CA VAL A 15 0.79 -4.46 2.00
C VAL A 15 1.08 -4.39 0.50
N ILE A 16 0.06 -4.31 -0.35
CA ILE A 16 0.24 -4.16 -1.80
C ILE A 16 0.97 -2.85 -2.12
N GLY A 17 0.57 -1.73 -1.50
CA GLY A 17 1.25 -0.45 -1.67
C GLY A 17 2.72 -0.48 -1.23
N PHE A 18 3.01 -1.15 -0.11
CA PHE A 18 4.35 -1.33 0.40
C PHE A 18 5.24 -2.18 -0.54
N VAL A 19 4.71 -3.29 -1.05
CA VAL A 19 5.42 -4.15 -2.01
C VAL A 19 5.69 -3.39 -3.32
N MET A 20 4.75 -2.58 -3.81
CA MET A 20 4.96 -1.74 -5.00
C MET A 20 6.13 -0.75 -4.82
N ILE A 21 6.22 -0.09 -3.66
CA ILE A 21 7.35 0.82 -3.37
C ILE A 21 8.66 0.04 -3.26
N LEU A 22 8.67 -1.11 -2.59
CA LEU A 22 9.85 -1.97 -2.48
C LEU A 22 10.35 -2.42 -3.84
N THR A 23 9.48 -2.92 -4.71
CA THR A 23 9.85 -3.33 -6.07
C THR A 23 10.34 -2.15 -6.90
N SER A 24 9.75 -0.97 -6.73
CA SER A 24 10.21 0.26 -7.38
C SER A 24 11.61 0.68 -6.89
N ALA A 25 11.88 0.61 -5.58
CA ALA A 25 13.19 0.88 -5.00
C ALA A 25 14.24 -0.16 -5.42
N LEU A 26 13.87 -1.44 -5.47
CA LEU A 26 14.73 -2.50 -6.00
C LEU A 26 15.04 -2.27 -7.49
N ASN A 27 14.05 -1.94 -8.31
CA ASN A 27 14.28 -1.57 -9.71
C ASN A 27 15.26 -0.40 -9.85
N TYR A 28 15.13 0.63 -9.00
CA TYR A 28 16.03 1.78 -8.98
C TYR A 28 17.47 1.38 -8.62
N ILE A 29 17.64 0.53 -7.60
CA ILE A 29 18.96 0.05 -7.15
C ILE A 29 19.61 -0.88 -8.18
N PHE A 30 18.85 -1.80 -8.76
CA PHE A 30 19.33 -2.79 -9.74
C PHE A 30 19.40 -2.25 -11.17
N LYS A 31 19.00 -0.98 -11.40
CA LYS A 31 18.86 -0.37 -12.74
C LYS A 31 18.04 -1.26 -13.70
N TRP A 32 17.04 -1.97 -13.19
CA TRP A 32 16.08 -2.64 -14.05
C TRP A 32 15.27 -1.55 -14.76
N GLU A 33 15.42 -1.42 -16.09
CA GLU A 33 14.75 -0.46 -16.99
C GLU A 33 13.20 -0.58 -17.03
N MET A 34 12.58 -1.13 -15.99
CA MET A 34 11.14 -1.05 -15.83
C MET A 34 10.75 0.42 -15.65
N ALA A 35 9.74 0.88 -16.38
CA ALA A 35 9.17 2.21 -16.24
C ALA A 35 8.69 2.43 -14.79
N THR A 36 9.56 2.98 -13.96
CA THR A 36 9.48 2.95 -12.48
C THR A 36 8.63 4.08 -11.92
N THR A 37 8.57 5.20 -12.63
CA THR A 37 7.91 6.44 -12.19
C THR A 37 6.43 6.28 -11.79
N PRO A 38 5.57 5.54 -12.52
CA PRO A 38 4.16 5.41 -12.12
C PRO A 38 3.97 4.50 -10.90
N TYR A 39 4.83 3.51 -10.66
CA TYR A 39 4.64 2.53 -9.58
C TYR A 39 4.87 3.11 -8.19
N THR A 40 5.84 4.02 -8.04
CA THR A 40 6.13 4.65 -6.75
C THR A 40 4.97 5.52 -6.30
N ALA A 41 4.41 6.33 -7.21
CA ALA A 41 3.28 7.22 -6.91
C ALA A 41 2.02 6.42 -6.53
N ILE A 42 1.70 5.38 -7.29
CA ILE A 42 0.56 4.48 -6.99
C ILE A 42 0.78 3.75 -5.66
N GLY A 43 2.01 3.31 -5.36
CA GLY A 43 2.37 2.68 -4.10
C GLY A 43 2.13 3.59 -2.90
N ILE A 44 2.56 4.86 -2.98
CA ILE A 44 2.35 5.86 -1.92
C ILE A 44 0.85 6.10 -1.67
N ILE A 45 0.06 6.24 -2.75
CA ILE A 45 -1.39 6.44 -2.64
C ILE A 45 -2.05 5.23 -1.97
N ASN A 46 -1.68 4.00 -2.35
CA ASN A 46 -2.20 2.78 -1.74
C ASN A 46 -1.84 2.67 -0.26
N ILE A 47 -0.62 3.05 0.14
CA ILE A 47 -0.23 3.12 1.56
C ILE A 47 -1.12 4.10 2.31
N ALA A 48 -1.30 5.32 1.79
CA ALA A 48 -2.12 6.35 2.43
C ALA A 48 -3.58 5.90 2.61
N ILE A 49 -4.18 5.30 1.58
CA ILE A 49 -5.55 4.77 1.62
C ILE A 49 -5.64 3.59 2.60
N GLY A 50 -4.73 2.63 2.53
CA GLY A 50 -4.70 1.47 3.42
C GLY A 50 -4.57 1.87 4.89
N THR A 51 -3.65 2.79 5.21
CA THR A 51 -3.49 3.35 6.56
C THR A 51 -4.74 4.10 7.02
N GLY A 52 -5.38 4.87 6.13
CA GLY A 52 -6.64 5.57 6.44
C GLY A 52 -7.79 4.60 6.79
N ILE A 53 -7.89 3.49 6.06
CA ILE A 53 -8.89 2.44 6.30
C ILE A 53 -8.62 1.73 7.63
N ILE A 54 -7.36 1.37 7.92
CA ILE A 54 -6.96 0.72 9.18
C ILE A 54 -7.24 1.64 10.38
N LYS A 55 -6.87 2.92 10.28
CA LYS A 55 -7.08 3.91 11.35
C LYS A 55 -8.57 4.10 11.64
N LYS A 56 -9.41 4.21 10.61
CA LYS A 56 -10.87 4.27 10.77
C LYS A 56 -11.45 2.98 11.35
N ALA A 57 -10.90 1.82 11.00
CA ALA A 57 -11.34 0.54 11.55
C ALA A 57 -11.02 0.40 13.05
N ASN A 58 -9.89 0.94 13.51
CA ASN A 58 -9.51 0.94 14.93
C ASN A 58 -10.21 2.02 15.77
N GLN A 59 -10.71 3.11 15.15
CA GLN A 59 -11.44 4.18 15.86
C GLN A 59 -12.95 3.90 16.00
N GLY A 60 -13.46 2.84 15.37
CA GLY A 60 -14.85 2.39 15.47
C GLY A 60 -15.03 1.11 16.29
N GLU A 61 -14.02 0.72 17.07
CA GLU A 61 -14.07 -0.25 18.17
C GLU A 61 -14.10 0.52 19.50
#